data_AF-A0A151P8D5-F1
#
_entry.id   AF-A0A151P8D5-F1
#
_cell.length_a   1.000
_cell.length_b   1.000
_cell.length_c   1.000
_cell.angle_alpha   90.00
_cell.angle_beta   90.00
_cell.angle_gamma   90.00
#
_symmetry.space_group_name_H-M   'P 1'
#
loop_
_entity.id
_entity.type
_entity.pdbx_description
1 polymer ?
#
loop_
_entity_poly.entity_id
_entity_poly.type
_entity_poly.pdbx_seq_one_letter_code
_entity_poly.pdbx_strand_id
1 'polypeptide(L)'
;MPFAYFFTEAEGFAGSKKGIMARVYETFVVLLLLTLLVLGMVWVASAIIDNDAASRESLYDLWEYYLPYLYSCISLFGMLLLLLCTPFGLSRMFTVTGKLLVKPRLLEDLDEQLSCTGFEEAAISRKISSSTASCWLNLNVAVLREKLLVIRSRRMALELRQRASPWQRNLGYPLAMLCLLALTGISVLVVCVHVLELLLYDAAMPRGTQDAPLGKVSFSIFGSFGAALQVILIFYLMVSSVVGFYSSSLFMRLLPQKQDTPMTKIIGNCVSLLVLSSALPVFSRTLGITRFDLLGDFGRFDWLGNFYLVFLYNVLFAALAALCLVKKFTWAVQAELIRAFGLHKLSLPVARTRQPCKMS
;
A
#
# COMPACT_ATOMS: atom_id res chain seq x y z
N MET A 1 4.55 22.16 4.59
CA MET A 1 4.28 21.34 5.80
C MET A 1 4.38 22.12 7.10
N PRO A 2 5.48 22.86 7.39
CA PRO A 2 5.58 23.63 8.64
C PRO A 2 4.42 24.60 8.85
N PHE A 3 3.99 25.27 7.76
CA PHE A 3 2.79 26.11 7.76
C PHE A 3 1.53 25.40 8.25
N ALA A 4 1.26 24.17 7.79
CA ALA A 4 0.06 23.45 8.18
C ALA A 4 0.06 23.11 9.68
N TYR A 5 1.23 22.80 10.25
CA TYR A 5 1.38 22.52 11.67
C TYR A 5 1.20 23.77 12.53
N PHE A 6 1.89 24.87 12.19
CA PHE A 6 1.71 26.11 12.94
C PHE A 6 0.31 26.68 12.79
N PHE A 7 -0.33 26.49 11.63
CA PHE A 7 -1.70 26.93 11.40
C PHE A 7 -2.74 26.20 12.25
N THR A 8 -2.50 24.93 12.58
CA THR A 8 -3.39 24.22 13.50
C THR A 8 -3.28 24.73 14.94
N GLU A 9 -2.09 25.16 15.36
CA GLU A 9 -1.80 25.65 16.71
C GLU A 9 -2.05 27.16 16.90
N ALA A 10 -2.05 27.95 15.83
CA ALA A 10 -2.24 29.40 15.90
C ALA A 10 -3.66 29.78 16.39
N GLU A 11 -3.79 30.76 17.27
CA GLU A 11 -5.07 31.25 17.82
C GLU A 11 -5.44 32.66 17.30
N GLY A 12 -4.48 33.39 16.77
CA GLY A 12 -4.51 34.79 16.34
C GLY A 12 -3.85 35.72 17.37
N PHE A 13 -3.28 36.84 16.90
CA PHE A 13 -2.68 37.85 17.78
C PHE A 13 -3.69 38.48 18.74
N ALA A 14 -3.24 38.78 19.96
CA ALA A 14 -4.01 39.49 20.97
C ALA A 14 -4.55 40.83 20.43
N GLY A 15 -5.87 41.02 20.49
CA GLY A 15 -6.56 42.22 19.98
C GLY A 15 -7.00 42.16 18.51
N SER A 16 -6.67 41.08 17.78
CA SER A 16 -7.18 40.88 16.41
C SER A 16 -8.60 40.29 16.42
N LYS A 17 -9.40 40.63 15.40
CA LYS A 17 -10.73 40.01 15.23
C LYS A 17 -10.54 38.50 15.04
N LYS A 18 -11.16 37.70 15.91
CA LYS A 18 -11.13 36.23 15.82
C LYS A 18 -11.62 35.81 14.43
N GLY A 19 -10.70 35.31 13.62
CA GLY A 19 -10.95 34.98 12.22
C GLY A 19 -9.78 34.22 11.62
N ILE A 20 -10.02 33.55 10.50
CA ILE A 20 -9.02 32.71 9.83
C ILE A 20 -7.77 33.53 9.45
N MET A 21 -7.96 34.76 8.97
CA MET A 21 -6.85 35.63 8.57
C MET A 21 -5.94 36.00 9.75
N ALA A 22 -6.47 36.17 10.96
CA ALA A 22 -5.65 36.44 12.14
C ALA A 22 -4.71 35.26 12.45
N ARG A 23 -5.21 34.02 12.32
CA ARG A 23 -4.40 32.80 12.45
C ARG A 23 -3.34 32.72 11.35
N VAL A 24 -3.70 33.03 10.09
CA VAL A 24 -2.73 33.06 8.98
C VAL A 24 -1.60 34.06 9.26
N TYR A 25 -1.92 35.28 9.71
CA TYR A 25 -0.89 36.27 10.04
C TYR A 25 0.03 35.80 11.17
N GLU A 26 -0.53 35.24 12.24
CA GLU A 26 0.28 34.66 13.33
C GLU A 26 1.21 33.58 12.80
N THR A 27 0.70 32.64 12.00
CA THR A 27 1.53 31.56 11.45
C THR A 27 2.65 32.04 10.57
N PHE A 28 2.39 33.06 9.74
CA PHE A 28 3.39 33.62 8.84
C PHE A 28 4.49 34.30 9.64
N VAL A 29 4.13 35.07 10.67
CA VAL A 29 5.09 35.71 11.57
C VAL A 29 5.89 34.67 12.37
N VAL A 30 5.24 33.64 12.92
CA VAL A 30 5.92 32.55 13.64
C VAL A 30 6.87 31.80 12.71
N LEU A 31 6.48 31.51 11.47
CA LEU A 31 7.35 30.91 10.47
C LEU A 31 8.54 31.80 10.14
N LEU A 32 8.33 33.10 9.97
CA LEU A 32 9.40 34.06 9.69
C LEU A 32 10.37 34.15 10.87
N LEU A 33 9.87 34.20 12.10
CA LEU A 33 10.72 34.19 13.30
C LEU A 33 11.47 32.87 13.43
N LEU A 34 10.84 31.74 13.12
CA LEU A 34 11.49 30.43 13.12
C LEU A 34 12.59 30.34 12.06
N THR A 35 12.35 30.83 10.84
CA THR A 35 13.39 30.84 9.80
C THR A 35 14.54 31.74 10.20
N LEU A 36 14.29 32.94 10.74
CA LEU A 36 15.34 33.81 11.27
C LEU A 36 16.10 33.17 12.42
N LEU A 37 15.41 32.46 13.33
CA LEU A 37 16.05 31.73 14.43
C LEU A 37 16.95 30.62 13.91
N VAL A 38 16.47 29.78 12.98
CA VAL A 38 17.26 28.69 12.39
C VAL A 38 18.46 29.25 11.63
N LEU A 39 18.28 30.31 10.83
CA LEU A 39 19.37 30.99 10.15
C LEU A 39 20.40 31.57 11.14
N GLY A 40 19.93 32.18 12.23
CA GLY A 40 20.78 32.69 13.31
C GLY A 40 21.56 31.58 14.02
N MET A 41 20.92 30.44 14.30
CA MET A 41 21.57 29.28 14.91
C MET A 41 22.63 28.67 13.97
N VAL A 42 22.34 28.55 12.68
CA VAL A 42 23.31 28.10 11.67
C VAL A 42 24.49 29.07 11.59
N TRP A 43 24.22 30.38 11.60
CA TRP A 43 25.26 31.41 11.57
C TRP A 43 26.16 31.34 12.80
N VAL A 44 25.60 31.20 14.00
CA VAL A 44 26.37 31.02 15.24
C VAL A 44 27.18 29.71 15.21
N ALA A 45 26.57 28.60 14.76
CA ALA A 45 27.27 27.33 14.65
C ALA A 45 28.45 27.39 13.68
N SER A 46 28.30 28.07 12.54
CA SER A 46 29.37 28.30 11.58
C SER A 46 30.49 29.17 12.16
N ALA A 47 30.15 30.24 12.89
CA ALA A 47 31.14 31.10 13.54
C ALA A 47 31.94 30.41 14.67
N ILE A 48 31.43 29.32 15.24
CA ILE A 48 32.15 28.50 16.23
C ILE A 48 33.09 27.50 15.55
N ILE A 49 32.76 27.05 14.33
CA ILE A 49 33.51 26.02 13.60
C ILE A 49 34.61 26.65 12.73
N ASP A 50 34.35 27.77 12.07
CA ASP A 50 35.33 28.45 11.22
C ASP A 50 35.92 29.68 11.91
N ASN A 51 37.24 29.65 12.11
CA ASN A 51 38.01 30.72 12.77
C ASN A 51 38.51 31.81 11.79
N ASP A 52 38.19 31.70 10.49
CA ASP A 52 38.58 32.68 9.46
C ASP A 52 37.40 33.09 8.55
N ALA A 53 37.49 34.33 8.07
CA ALA A 53 36.37 35.13 7.57
C ALA A 53 35.70 34.61 6.28
N ALA A 54 34.60 33.85 6.40
CA ALA A 54 33.71 33.55 5.28
C ALA A 54 32.23 33.38 5.68
N SER A 55 31.68 34.33 6.44
CA SER A 55 30.29 34.26 6.91
C SER A 55 29.22 34.27 5.80
N ARG A 56 29.56 34.81 4.61
CA ARG A 56 28.65 34.80 3.43
C ARG A 56 28.70 33.47 2.68
N GLU A 57 29.81 32.74 2.73
CA GLU A 57 29.93 31.42 2.10
C GLU A 57 29.10 30.39 2.88
N SER A 58 29.04 30.47 4.21
CA SER A 58 28.25 29.53 5.04
C SER A 58 26.76 29.36 4.66
N LEU A 59 26.09 30.43 4.21
CA LEU A 59 24.68 30.35 3.77
C LEU A 59 24.55 29.77 2.35
N TYR A 60 25.52 30.06 1.49
CA TYR A 60 25.62 29.43 0.17
C TYR A 60 25.98 27.94 0.31
N ASP A 61 26.89 27.59 1.22
CA ASP A 61 27.23 26.21 1.58
C ASP A 61 26.04 25.47 2.17
N LEU A 62 25.22 26.11 3.03
CA LEU A 62 23.98 25.52 3.51
C LEU A 62 23.04 25.14 2.36
N TRP A 63 22.90 26.05 1.39
CA TRP A 63 22.02 25.85 0.24
C TRP A 63 22.56 24.84 -0.77
N GLU A 64 23.85 24.86 -1.04
CA GLU A 64 24.48 24.09 -2.11
C GLU A 64 25.04 22.75 -1.62
N TYR A 65 25.54 22.66 -0.40
CA TYR A 65 26.13 21.45 0.17
C TYR A 65 25.18 20.68 1.10
N TYR A 66 24.55 21.36 2.07
CA TYR A 66 23.74 20.68 3.09
C TYR A 66 22.33 20.31 2.61
N LEU A 67 21.72 21.13 1.75
CA LEU A 67 20.36 20.87 1.24
C LEU A 67 20.28 19.59 0.38
N PRO A 68 21.22 19.34 -0.56
CA PRO A 68 21.27 18.07 -1.27
C PRO A 68 21.53 16.88 -0.34
N TYR A 69 22.36 17.04 0.69
CA TYR A 69 22.62 15.97 1.67
C TYR A 69 21.37 15.63 2.50
N LEU A 70 20.61 16.63 2.95
CA LEU A 70 19.33 16.43 3.64
C LEU A 70 18.32 15.74 2.72
N TYR A 71 18.22 16.17 1.46
CA TYR A 71 17.36 15.50 0.49
C TYR A 71 17.79 14.05 0.24
N SER A 72 19.09 13.80 0.13
CA SER A 72 19.68 12.47 0.01
C SER A 72 19.28 11.57 1.17
N CYS A 73 19.34 12.08 2.41
CA CYS A 73 18.89 11.38 3.61
C CYS A 73 17.39 11.06 3.58
N ILE A 74 16.55 12.04 3.20
CA ILE A 74 15.09 11.85 3.09
C ILE A 74 14.76 10.82 2.02
N SER A 75 15.44 10.88 0.87
CA SER A 75 15.30 9.94 -0.24
C SER A 75 15.73 8.52 0.16
N LEU A 76 16.88 8.38 0.84
CA LEU A 76 17.36 7.10 1.36
C LEU A 76 16.39 6.50 2.39
N PHE A 77 15.84 7.33 3.28
CA PHE A 77 14.79 6.88 4.20
C PHE A 77 13.54 6.42 3.47
N GLY A 78 13.08 7.19 2.47
CA GLY A 78 11.95 6.81 1.61
C GLY A 78 12.22 5.51 0.85
N MET A 79 13.44 5.29 0.37
CA MET A 79 13.89 4.08 -0.30
C MET A 79 13.86 2.85 0.60
N LEU A 80 14.34 2.98 1.85
CA LEU A 80 14.25 1.91 2.85
C LEU A 80 12.80 1.61 3.22
N LEU A 81 11.96 2.64 3.33
CA LEU A 81 10.52 2.44 3.54
C LEU A 81 9.89 1.70 2.36
N LEU A 82 10.20 2.07 1.12
CA LEU A 82 9.71 1.39 -0.09
C LEU A 82 10.18 -0.07 -0.15
N LEU A 83 11.43 -0.34 0.25
CA LEU A 83 12.01 -1.69 0.28
C LEU A 83 11.21 -2.65 1.16
N LEU A 84 10.75 -2.17 2.32
CA LEU A 84 9.99 -2.98 3.28
C LEU A 84 8.50 -2.99 2.95
N CYS A 85 7.92 -1.82 2.61
CA CYS A 85 6.49 -1.68 2.38
C CYS A 85 6.05 -2.39 1.11
N THR A 86 6.81 -2.31 0.02
CA THR A 86 6.41 -2.84 -1.28
C THR A 86 6.19 -4.36 -1.26
N PRO A 87 7.16 -5.23 -0.88
CA PRO A 87 6.94 -6.68 -0.86
C PRO A 87 5.83 -7.12 0.10
N PHE A 88 5.69 -6.42 1.23
CA PHE A 88 4.58 -6.63 2.15
C PHE A 88 3.23 -6.26 1.52
N GLY A 89 3.20 -5.13 0.80
CA GLY A 89 2.09 -4.66 -0.01
C GLY A 89 1.65 -5.66 -1.07
N LEU A 90 2.59 -6.24 -1.83
CA LEU A 90 2.30 -7.30 -2.81
C LEU A 90 1.55 -8.46 -2.15
N SER A 91 1.99 -8.90 -0.97
CA SER A 91 1.33 -9.96 -0.18
C SER A 91 -0.11 -9.60 0.20
N ARG A 92 -0.30 -8.34 0.62
CA ARG A 92 -1.59 -7.83 1.09
C ARG A 92 -2.54 -7.64 -0.08
N MET A 93 -2.07 -7.22 -1.26
CA MET A 93 -2.86 -7.12 -2.48
C MET A 93 -3.54 -8.44 -2.83
N PHE A 94 -2.81 -9.56 -2.83
CA PHE A 94 -3.42 -10.88 -3.03
C PHE A 94 -4.50 -11.21 -1.99
N THR A 95 -4.28 -10.80 -0.73
CA THR A 95 -5.22 -11.07 0.36
C THR A 95 -6.46 -10.19 0.30
N VAL A 96 -6.29 -8.92 -0.07
CA VAL A 96 -7.34 -7.90 -0.19
C VAL A 96 -8.21 -8.20 -1.40
N THR A 97 -7.63 -8.50 -2.55
CA THR A 97 -8.36 -8.97 -3.74
C THR A 97 -9.12 -10.26 -3.43
N GLY A 98 -8.54 -11.17 -2.63
CA GLY A 98 -9.20 -12.38 -2.14
C GLY A 98 -10.43 -12.14 -1.25
N LYS A 99 -10.51 -11.00 -0.57
CA LYS A 99 -11.64 -10.60 0.30
C LYS A 99 -12.66 -9.72 -0.41
N LEU A 100 -12.20 -8.81 -1.27
CA LEU A 100 -13.02 -7.84 -1.98
C LEU A 100 -13.74 -8.47 -3.17
N LEU A 101 -13.08 -9.37 -3.90
CA LEU A 101 -13.76 -10.10 -4.97
C LEU A 101 -14.36 -11.38 -4.38
N VAL A 102 -15.66 -11.55 -4.64
CA VAL A 102 -16.41 -12.76 -4.31
C VAL A 102 -15.71 -13.93 -4.99
N LYS A 103 -15.28 -14.92 -4.20
CA LYS A 103 -14.70 -16.15 -4.76
C LYS A 103 -15.70 -16.74 -5.76
N PRO A 104 -15.29 -16.97 -7.01
CA PRO A 104 -16.14 -17.57 -8.01
C PRO A 104 -16.41 -19.00 -7.57
N ARG A 105 -17.69 -19.35 -7.45
CA ARG A 105 -18.10 -20.75 -7.39
C ARG A 105 -18.48 -21.11 -8.81
N LEU A 106 -17.46 -21.41 -9.59
CA LEU A 106 -17.51 -21.47 -11.07
C LEU A 106 -18.51 -22.51 -11.63
N LEU A 107 -19.08 -23.35 -10.76
CA LEU A 107 -19.94 -24.50 -11.08
C LEU A 107 -21.17 -24.60 -10.17
N GLU A 108 -21.49 -23.56 -9.39
CA GLU A 108 -22.69 -23.59 -8.55
C GLU A 108 -23.80 -22.81 -9.24
N ASP A 109 -24.85 -23.51 -9.68
CA ASP A 109 -25.99 -22.90 -10.33
C ASP A 109 -26.72 -21.99 -9.35
N LEU A 110 -26.54 -20.69 -9.53
CA LEU A 110 -27.16 -19.67 -8.70
C LEU A 110 -28.69 -19.74 -8.79
N ASP A 111 -29.22 -20.10 -9.94
CA ASP A 111 -30.66 -20.28 -10.15
C ASP A 111 -31.19 -21.51 -9.41
N GLU A 112 -30.42 -22.61 -9.36
CA GLU A 112 -30.73 -23.76 -8.51
C GLU A 112 -30.68 -23.39 -7.02
N GLN A 113 -29.68 -22.63 -6.58
CA GLN A 113 -29.62 -22.19 -5.17
C GLN A 113 -30.75 -21.24 -4.79
N LEU A 114 -31.13 -20.34 -5.69
CA LEU A 114 -32.18 -19.36 -5.45
C LEU A 114 -33.55 -20.03 -5.41
N SER A 115 -33.79 -21.01 -6.30
CA SER A 115 -34.97 -21.86 -6.24
C SER A 115 -35.01 -22.73 -4.99
N CYS A 116 -33.92 -23.43 -4.64
CA CYS A 116 -33.84 -24.24 -3.41
C CYS A 116 -34.11 -23.40 -2.15
N THR A 117 -33.48 -22.23 -2.02
CA THR A 117 -33.70 -21.34 -0.87
C THR A 117 -35.11 -20.74 -0.86
N GLY A 118 -35.69 -20.48 -2.03
CA GLY A 118 -37.10 -20.07 -2.15
C GLY A 118 -38.07 -21.16 -1.66
N PHE A 119 -37.82 -22.42 -2.01
CA PHE A 119 -38.61 -23.55 -1.50
C PHE A 119 -38.46 -23.75 0.01
N GLU A 120 -37.25 -23.60 0.56
CA GLU A 120 -37.01 -23.64 2.01
C GLU A 120 -37.77 -22.52 2.75
N GLU A 121 -37.75 -21.29 2.24
CA GLU A 121 -38.50 -20.16 2.81
C GLU A 121 -40.01 -20.47 2.82
N ALA A 122 -40.54 -20.95 1.70
CA ALA A 122 -41.96 -21.30 1.56
C ALA A 122 -42.38 -22.48 2.47
N ALA A 123 -41.49 -23.46 2.68
CA ALA A 123 -41.74 -24.59 3.58
C ALA A 123 -41.79 -24.14 5.04
N ILE A 124 -40.83 -23.32 5.50
CA ILE A 124 -40.79 -22.82 6.88
C ILE A 124 -41.92 -21.84 7.15
N SER A 125 -42.23 -20.95 6.20
CA SER A 125 -43.36 -20.02 6.31
C SER A 125 -44.69 -20.76 6.55
N ARG A 126 -44.93 -21.85 5.79
CA ARG A 126 -46.10 -22.74 6.01
C ARG A 126 -46.07 -23.47 7.34
N LYS A 127 -44.89 -23.84 7.84
CA LYS A 127 -44.74 -24.49 9.15
C LYS A 127 -45.04 -23.53 10.31
N ILE A 128 -44.74 -22.23 10.15
CA ILE A 128 -45.10 -21.19 11.12
C ILE A 128 -46.61 -20.91 11.10
N SER A 129 -47.23 -20.80 9.92
CA SER A 129 -48.67 -20.54 9.82
C SER A 129 -49.50 -21.69 10.40
N SER A 130 -49.12 -22.94 10.14
CA SER A 130 -49.75 -24.13 10.75
C SER A 130 -49.51 -24.24 12.26
N SER A 131 -48.30 -23.95 12.76
CA SER A 131 -48.02 -23.98 14.21
C SER A 131 -48.78 -22.91 14.98
N THR A 132 -49.10 -21.78 14.35
CA THR A 132 -49.89 -20.70 14.98
C THR A 132 -51.34 -21.12 15.23
N ALA A 133 -51.86 -22.11 14.49
CA ALA A 133 -53.19 -22.68 14.72
C ALA A 133 -53.21 -23.72 15.87
N SER A 134 -52.05 -24.21 16.33
CA SER A 134 -51.95 -25.19 17.42
C SER A 134 -51.41 -24.55 18.71
N CYS A 135 -52.20 -24.59 19.79
CA CYS A 135 -51.96 -23.86 21.05
C CYS A 135 -50.65 -24.21 21.81
N TRP A 136 -50.01 -25.36 21.53
CA TRP A 136 -48.94 -25.94 22.36
C TRP A 136 -47.49 -25.68 21.90
N LEU A 137 -47.24 -24.87 20.86
CA LEU A 137 -45.93 -24.84 20.14
C LEU A 137 -45.15 -23.51 20.20
N ASN A 138 -45.44 -22.62 21.15
CA ASN A 138 -44.86 -21.26 21.20
C ASN A 138 -43.30 -21.21 21.17
N LEU A 139 -42.60 -22.11 21.85
CA LEU A 139 -41.13 -22.13 21.89
C LEU A 139 -40.49 -22.50 20.53
N ASN A 140 -41.14 -23.38 19.77
CA ASN A 140 -40.68 -23.76 18.42
C ASN A 140 -40.91 -22.65 17.39
N VAL A 141 -41.95 -21.82 17.58
CA VAL A 141 -42.25 -20.71 16.66
C VAL A 141 -41.16 -19.65 16.68
N ALA A 142 -40.58 -19.34 17.86
CA ALA A 142 -39.47 -18.39 17.97
C ALA A 142 -38.22 -18.85 17.20
N VAL A 143 -37.83 -20.12 17.37
CA VAL A 143 -36.69 -20.73 16.65
C VAL A 143 -36.94 -20.79 15.14
N LEU A 144 -38.17 -21.11 14.71
CA LEU A 144 -38.53 -21.10 13.29
C LEU A 144 -38.48 -19.70 12.68
N ARG A 145 -38.89 -18.66 13.42
CA ARG A 145 -38.80 -17.26 12.98
C ARG A 145 -37.34 -16.83 12.79
N GLU A 146 -36.46 -17.18 13.70
CA GLU A 146 -35.03 -16.92 13.56
C GLU A 146 -34.45 -17.61 12.31
N LYS A 147 -34.78 -18.90 12.08
CA LYS A 147 -34.37 -19.62 10.87
C LYS A 147 -34.90 -18.99 9.59
N LEU A 148 -36.15 -18.50 9.60
CA LEU A 148 -36.75 -17.80 8.44
C LEU A 148 -35.98 -16.50 8.15
N LEU A 149 -35.64 -15.71 9.16
CA LEU A 149 -34.83 -14.49 8.98
C LEU A 149 -33.46 -14.80 8.36
N VAL A 150 -32.80 -15.87 8.81
CA VAL A 150 -31.52 -16.32 8.23
C VAL A 150 -31.70 -16.71 6.75
N ILE A 151 -32.70 -17.50 6.41
CA ILE A 151 -32.96 -17.92 5.02
C ILE A 151 -33.33 -16.74 4.14
N ARG A 152 -34.15 -15.81 4.63
CA ARG A 152 -34.53 -14.60 3.90
C ARG A 152 -33.33 -13.68 3.67
N SER A 153 -32.45 -13.53 4.66
CA SER A 153 -31.19 -12.79 4.48
C SER A 153 -30.28 -13.44 3.44
N ARG A 154 -30.20 -14.78 3.44
CA ARG A 154 -29.44 -15.56 2.44
C ARG A 154 -30.02 -15.39 1.04
N ARG A 155 -31.34 -15.44 0.89
CA ARG A 155 -32.04 -15.22 -0.37
C ARG A 155 -31.80 -13.80 -0.92
N MET A 156 -31.96 -12.78 -0.09
CA MET A 156 -31.66 -11.39 -0.49
C MET A 156 -30.20 -11.23 -0.92
N ALA A 157 -29.25 -11.89 -0.25
CA ALA A 157 -27.85 -11.89 -0.68
C ALA A 157 -27.62 -12.61 -2.02
N LEU A 158 -28.37 -13.68 -2.32
CA LEU A 158 -28.31 -14.39 -3.59
C LEU A 158 -28.95 -13.60 -4.74
N GLU A 159 -30.09 -12.94 -4.51
CA GLU A 159 -30.78 -12.07 -5.47
C GLU A 159 -29.93 -10.84 -5.83
N LEU A 160 -29.31 -10.20 -4.83
CA LEU A 160 -28.36 -9.10 -5.06
C LEU A 160 -27.17 -9.55 -5.89
N ARG A 161 -26.67 -10.76 -5.64
CA ARG A 161 -25.64 -11.36 -6.50
C ARG A 161 -26.22 -11.55 -7.90
N GLN A 162 -27.41 -12.15 -8.07
CA GLN A 162 -28.02 -12.48 -9.36
C GLN A 162 -28.06 -11.31 -10.34
N ARG A 163 -28.32 -10.10 -9.82
CA ARG A 163 -28.34 -8.85 -10.62
C ARG A 163 -26.98 -8.40 -11.14
N ALA A 164 -25.86 -8.87 -10.59
CA ALA A 164 -24.54 -8.57 -11.12
C ALA A 164 -24.22 -9.43 -12.35
N SER A 165 -23.45 -8.87 -13.30
CA SER A 165 -23.16 -9.54 -14.57
C SER A 165 -22.35 -10.84 -14.36
N PRO A 166 -22.62 -11.89 -15.15
CA PRO A 166 -21.94 -13.19 -15.02
C PRO A 166 -20.42 -13.06 -15.26
N TRP A 167 -20.01 -12.17 -16.17
CA TRP A 167 -18.59 -11.86 -16.42
C TRP A 167 -17.89 -11.24 -15.21
N GLN A 168 -18.49 -10.25 -14.56
CA GLN A 168 -17.92 -9.60 -13.37
C GLN A 168 -17.88 -10.55 -12.15
N ARG A 169 -18.79 -11.52 -12.09
CA ARG A 169 -18.91 -12.48 -10.98
C ARG A 169 -17.97 -13.66 -11.09
N ASN A 170 -17.78 -14.20 -12.29
CA ASN A 170 -17.03 -15.43 -12.49
C ASN A 170 -15.63 -15.20 -13.06
N LEU A 171 -15.46 -14.21 -13.94
CA LEU A 171 -14.17 -13.93 -14.59
C LEU A 171 -13.36 -12.86 -13.85
N GLY A 172 -14.03 -11.90 -13.18
CA GLY A 172 -13.35 -10.80 -12.49
C GLY A 172 -12.31 -11.27 -11.47
N TYR A 173 -12.65 -12.26 -10.64
CA TYR A 173 -11.75 -12.81 -9.62
C TYR A 173 -10.52 -13.53 -10.21
N PRO A 174 -10.66 -14.54 -11.09
CA PRO A 174 -9.51 -15.24 -11.63
C PRO A 174 -8.66 -14.31 -12.49
N LEU A 175 -9.26 -13.39 -13.25
CA LEU A 175 -8.54 -12.42 -14.06
C LEU A 175 -7.74 -11.43 -13.20
N ALA A 176 -8.33 -10.90 -12.12
CA ALA A 176 -7.62 -10.03 -11.18
C ALA A 176 -6.47 -10.76 -10.46
N MET A 177 -6.71 -12.01 -10.03
CA MET A 177 -5.68 -12.83 -9.39
C MET A 177 -4.53 -13.16 -10.35
N LEU A 178 -4.84 -13.50 -11.61
CA LEU A 178 -3.87 -13.78 -12.66
C LEU A 178 -3.10 -12.52 -13.06
N CYS A 179 -3.76 -11.37 -13.15
CA CYS A 179 -3.11 -10.09 -13.41
C CYS A 179 -2.13 -9.72 -12.28
N LEU A 180 -2.55 -9.86 -11.01
CA LEU A 180 -1.66 -9.64 -9.86
C LEU A 180 -0.48 -10.62 -9.86
N LEU A 181 -0.71 -11.89 -10.18
CA LEU A 181 0.35 -12.90 -10.27
C LEU A 181 1.33 -12.58 -11.42
N ALA A 182 0.83 -12.16 -12.58
CA ALA A 182 1.65 -11.76 -13.71
C ALA A 182 2.48 -10.52 -13.38
N LEU A 183 1.85 -9.45 -12.84
CA LEU A 183 2.55 -8.22 -12.48
C LEU A 183 3.63 -8.43 -11.40
N THR A 184 3.36 -9.26 -10.40
CA THR A 184 4.37 -9.64 -9.38
C THR A 184 5.48 -10.54 -9.92
N GLY A 185 5.13 -11.52 -10.76
CA GLY A 185 6.11 -12.39 -11.39
C GLY A 185 7.05 -11.60 -12.30
N ILE A 186 6.48 -10.71 -13.13
CA ILE A 186 7.23 -9.83 -14.02
C ILE A 186 8.10 -8.86 -13.20
N SER A 187 7.58 -8.25 -12.12
CA SER A 187 8.38 -7.34 -11.29
C SER A 187 9.60 -8.05 -10.69
N VAL A 188 9.41 -9.23 -10.11
CA VAL A 188 10.52 -10.03 -9.53
C VAL A 188 11.49 -10.46 -10.62
N LEU A 189 11.00 -10.91 -11.78
CA LEU A 189 11.86 -11.33 -12.88
C LEU A 189 12.74 -10.18 -13.40
N VAL A 190 12.17 -8.99 -13.58
CA VAL A 190 12.91 -7.79 -14.01
C VAL A 190 14.01 -7.45 -13.00
N VAL A 191 13.69 -7.44 -11.71
CA VAL A 191 14.70 -7.15 -10.67
C VAL A 191 15.77 -8.24 -10.63
N CYS A 192 15.41 -9.53 -10.75
CA CYS A 192 16.38 -10.62 -10.78
C CYS A 192 17.33 -10.52 -11.99
N VAL A 193 16.81 -10.18 -13.18
CA VAL A 193 17.63 -9.92 -14.37
C VAL A 193 18.54 -8.72 -14.13
N HIS A 194 18.04 -7.65 -13.51
CA HIS A 194 18.87 -6.48 -13.18
C HIS A 194 19.98 -6.79 -12.17
N VAL A 195 19.71 -7.60 -11.15
CA VAL A 195 20.73 -8.09 -10.20
C VAL A 195 21.80 -8.91 -10.92
N LEU A 196 21.41 -9.74 -11.89
CA LEU A 196 22.35 -10.50 -12.70
C LEU A 196 23.16 -9.58 -13.63
N GLU A 197 22.54 -8.58 -14.25
CA GLU A 197 23.23 -7.55 -15.05
C GLU A 197 24.26 -6.79 -14.20
N LEU A 198 23.90 -6.38 -12.98
CA LEU A 198 24.80 -5.73 -12.02
C LEU A 198 25.99 -6.62 -11.64
N LEU A 199 25.81 -7.94 -11.57
CA LEU A 199 26.87 -8.88 -11.22
C LEU A 199 27.84 -9.16 -12.39
N LEU A 200 27.35 -9.11 -13.63
CA LEU A 200 28.12 -9.42 -14.84
C LEU A 200 28.75 -8.19 -15.50
N TYR A 201 28.18 -7.00 -15.30
CA TYR A 201 28.58 -5.75 -15.96
C TYR A 201 28.63 -4.59 -14.95
N ASP A 202 29.83 -4.14 -14.59
CA ASP A 202 30.05 -2.97 -13.72
C ASP A 202 29.46 -1.66 -14.28
N ALA A 203 29.17 -1.61 -15.59
CA ALA A 203 28.57 -0.46 -16.27
C ALA A 203 27.04 -0.37 -16.13
N ALA A 204 26.37 -1.34 -15.52
CA ALA A 204 24.91 -1.34 -15.32
C ALA A 204 24.46 -0.49 -14.10
N MET A 205 25.41 0.12 -13.40
CA MET A 205 25.12 1.01 -12.28
C MET A 205 24.19 2.16 -12.69
N PRO A 206 23.27 2.60 -11.81
CA PRO A 206 22.43 3.76 -12.04
C PRO A 206 23.19 5.10 -11.97
N ARG A 207 24.48 5.15 -12.35
CA ARG A 207 25.25 6.40 -12.46
C ARG A 207 24.57 7.32 -13.46
N GLY A 208 24.42 8.60 -13.12
CA GLY A 208 23.82 9.61 -14.01
C GLY A 208 24.68 9.76 -15.26
N THR A 209 24.37 9.01 -16.32
CA THR A 209 25.00 9.19 -17.62
C THR A 209 24.40 10.42 -18.27
N GLN A 210 25.21 11.47 -18.46
CA GLN A 210 24.79 12.73 -19.09
C GLN A 210 24.37 12.60 -20.57
N ASP A 211 24.64 11.48 -21.25
CA ASP A 211 24.52 11.43 -22.73
C ASP A 211 23.88 10.15 -23.29
N ALA A 212 22.81 9.63 -22.68
CA ALA A 212 22.02 8.55 -23.31
C ALA A 212 20.82 9.16 -24.07
N PRO A 213 20.82 9.18 -25.43
CA PRO A 213 19.72 9.74 -26.20
C PRO A 213 18.40 9.01 -25.87
N LEU A 214 17.37 9.81 -25.58
CA LEU A 214 15.98 9.39 -25.39
C LEU A 214 15.59 8.36 -26.46
N GLY A 215 15.24 7.15 -26.02
CA GLY A 215 14.62 6.12 -26.88
C GLY A 215 15.45 4.87 -27.20
N LYS A 216 16.74 4.77 -26.82
CA LYS A 216 17.56 3.59 -27.16
C LYS A 216 17.67 2.49 -26.09
N VAL A 217 17.16 2.69 -24.88
CA VAL A 217 17.46 1.76 -23.75
C VAL A 217 16.24 1.31 -22.94
N SER A 218 15.02 1.67 -23.35
CA SER A 218 13.80 1.25 -22.65
C SER A 218 13.23 0.00 -23.29
N PHE A 219 13.51 -1.20 -22.76
CA PHE A 219 12.93 -2.48 -23.18
C PHE A 219 12.64 -2.57 -24.70
N SER A 220 13.53 -2.04 -25.54
CA SER A 220 13.16 -1.56 -26.89
C SER A 220 13.02 -2.68 -27.91
N ILE A 221 13.17 -3.93 -27.48
CA ILE A 221 12.74 -5.09 -28.27
C ILE A 221 11.21 -5.02 -28.49
N PHE A 222 10.46 -4.41 -27.55
CA PHE A 222 8.99 -4.31 -27.59
C PHE A 222 8.42 -2.90 -27.89
N GLY A 223 9.26 -1.88 -28.10
CA GLY A 223 8.82 -0.52 -28.46
C GLY A 223 7.85 0.11 -27.43
N SER A 224 6.73 0.67 -27.91
CA SER A 224 5.71 1.35 -27.09
C SER A 224 5.04 0.44 -26.05
N PHE A 225 4.96 -0.86 -26.31
CA PHE A 225 4.42 -1.84 -25.37
C PHE A 225 5.29 -1.98 -24.12
N GLY A 226 6.62 -1.95 -24.28
CA GLY A 226 7.56 -1.97 -23.16
C GLY A 226 7.41 -0.74 -22.26
N ALA A 227 7.23 0.45 -22.86
CA ALA A 227 6.97 1.68 -22.12
C ALA A 227 5.62 1.64 -21.37
N ALA A 228 4.56 1.11 -22.00
CA ALA A 228 3.27 0.94 -21.34
C ALA A 228 3.37 -0.04 -20.16
N LEU A 229 4.04 -1.18 -20.33
CA LEU A 229 4.27 -2.15 -19.27
C LEU A 229 5.06 -1.54 -18.10
N GLN A 230 6.08 -0.74 -18.40
CA GLN A 230 6.86 -0.03 -17.40
C GLN A 230 6.01 0.94 -16.59
N VAL A 231 5.17 1.76 -17.23
CA VAL A 231 4.25 2.66 -16.52
C VAL A 231 3.29 1.86 -15.64
N ILE A 232 2.73 0.77 -16.15
CA ILE A 232 1.86 -0.14 -15.38
C ILE A 232 2.62 -0.71 -14.17
N LEU A 233 3.88 -1.09 -14.33
CA LEU A 233 4.71 -1.65 -13.26
C LEU A 233 5.03 -0.60 -12.19
N ILE A 234 5.35 0.62 -12.58
CA ILE A 234 5.58 1.75 -11.65
C ILE A 234 4.31 2.03 -10.85
N PHE A 235 3.16 2.17 -11.51
CA PHE A 235 1.87 2.34 -10.84
C PHE A 235 1.56 1.16 -9.91
N TYR A 236 1.82 -0.06 -10.37
CA TYR A 236 1.59 -1.26 -9.58
C TYR A 236 2.43 -1.27 -8.30
N LEU A 237 3.72 -0.93 -8.39
CA LEU A 237 4.61 -0.84 -7.23
C LEU A 237 4.24 0.34 -6.31
N MET A 238 3.76 1.46 -6.87
CA MET A 238 3.24 2.60 -6.09
C MET A 238 2.03 2.19 -5.25
N VAL A 239 1.02 1.58 -5.86
CA VAL A 239 -0.18 1.18 -5.12
C VAL A 239 0.18 0.08 -4.11
N SER A 240 1.07 -0.84 -4.48
CA SER A 240 1.56 -1.88 -3.57
C SER A 240 2.31 -1.29 -2.38
N SER A 241 3.19 -0.30 -2.58
CA SER A 241 3.93 0.33 -1.50
C SER A 241 3.02 1.13 -0.56
N VAL A 242 2.01 1.83 -1.08
CA VAL A 242 0.99 2.52 -0.27
C VAL A 242 0.17 1.52 0.55
N VAL A 243 -0.30 0.44 -0.07
CA VAL A 243 -1.05 -0.62 0.66
C VAL A 243 -0.16 -1.29 1.70
N GLY A 244 1.12 -1.47 1.41
CA GLY A 244 2.11 -2.01 2.34
C GLY A 244 2.37 -1.08 3.53
N PHE A 245 2.53 0.22 3.25
CA PHE A 245 2.74 1.27 4.26
C PHE A 245 1.58 1.27 5.25
N TYR A 246 0.34 1.41 4.77
CA TYR A 246 -0.85 1.40 5.62
C TYR A 246 -1.20 0.02 6.19
N SER A 247 -0.59 -1.06 5.70
CA SER A 247 -0.76 -2.41 6.26
C SER A 247 0.26 -2.74 7.36
N SER A 248 1.36 -1.98 7.47
CA SER A 248 2.46 -2.26 8.39
C SER A 248 2.11 -1.88 9.83
N SER A 249 2.61 -2.64 10.82
CA SER A 249 2.37 -2.39 12.25
C SER A 249 2.87 -1.03 12.72
N LEU A 250 3.90 -0.48 12.07
CA LEU A 250 4.50 0.81 12.40
C LEU A 250 3.59 1.99 12.01
N PHE A 251 2.94 1.90 10.86
CA PHE A 251 2.17 3.02 10.29
C PHE A 251 0.64 2.82 10.34
N MET A 252 0.15 1.72 10.93
CA MET A 252 -1.27 1.52 11.23
C MET A 252 -1.91 2.69 11.97
N ARG A 253 -1.16 3.35 12.86
CA ARG A 253 -1.65 4.46 13.68
C ARG A 253 -1.97 5.71 12.86
N LEU A 254 -1.42 5.81 11.66
CA LEU A 254 -1.66 6.91 10.72
C LEU A 254 -2.87 6.66 9.82
N LEU A 255 -3.48 5.47 9.85
CA LEU A 255 -4.63 5.16 8.98
C LEU A 255 -5.79 6.16 9.22
N PRO A 256 -6.24 6.88 8.18
CA PRO A 256 -7.32 7.85 8.34
C PRO A 256 -8.64 7.14 8.65
N GLN A 257 -9.37 7.66 9.65
CA GLN A 257 -10.74 7.24 9.99
C GLN A 257 -11.75 8.26 9.48
N LYS A 258 -12.89 7.79 8.97
CA LYS A 258 -13.93 8.68 8.46
C LYS A 258 -14.43 9.56 9.61
N GLN A 259 -14.37 10.88 9.43
CA GLN A 259 -14.90 11.91 10.34
C GLN A 259 -14.21 12.08 11.70
N ASP A 260 -13.17 11.29 12.02
CA ASP A 260 -12.47 11.34 13.31
C ASP A 260 -10.93 11.30 13.16
N THR A 261 -10.42 12.12 12.23
CA THR A 261 -8.97 12.28 12.01
C THR A 261 -8.48 13.59 12.57
N PRO A 262 -7.66 13.59 13.64
CA PRO A 262 -7.00 14.81 14.10
C PRO A 262 -6.08 15.36 13.00
N MET A 263 -5.95 16.69 12.93
CA MET A 263 -5.14 17.37 11.91
C MET A 263 -3.68 16.92 11.92
N THR A 264 -3.12 16.55 13.08
CA THR A 264 -1.77 16.00 13.20
C THR A 264 -1.59 14.69 12.43
N LYS A 265 -2.60 13.80 12.42
CA LYS A 265 -2.57 12.56 11.60
C LYS A 265 -2.67 12.87 10.11
N ILE A 266 -3.43 13.90 9.73
CA ILE A 266 -3.54 14.34 8.33
C ILE A 266 -2.18 14.84 7.84
N ILE A 267 -1.53 15.72 8.61
CA ILE A 267 -0.18 16.22 8.29
C ILE A 267 0.80 15.05 8.20
N GLY A 268 0.77 14.12 9.16
CA GLY A 268 1.60 12.91 9.16
C GLY A 268 1.42 12.06 7.90
N ASN A 269 0.18 11.79 7.50
CA ASN A 269 -0.12 11.06 6.25
C ASN A 269 0.38 11.79 5.01
N CYS A 270 0.19 13.10 4.94
CA CYS A 270 0.66 13.89 3.81
C CYS A 270 2.20 13.87 3.74
N VAL A 271 2.90 13.97 4.87
CA VAL A 271 4.36 13.85 4.93
C VAL A 271 4.82 12.46 4.50
N SER A 272 4.19 11.39 5.02
CA SER A 272 4.59 10.03 4.65
C SER A 272 4.35 9.72 3.18
N LEU A 273 3.21 10.13 2.63
CA LEU A 273 2.91 9.94 1.20
C LEU A 273 3.81 10.78 0.31
N LEU A 274 4.17 11.99 0.75
CA LEU A 274 5.12 12.84 0.03
C LEU A 274 6.50 12.18 -0.06
N VAL A 275 7.02 11.67 1.06
CA VAL A 275 8.31 10.96 1.12
C VAL A 275 8.28 9.68 0.27
N LEU A 276 7.17 8.92 0.33
CA LEU A 276 6.99 7.71 -0.46
C LEU A 276 6.93 8.02 -1.97
N SER A 277 6.28 9.12 -2.34
CA SER A 277 6.16 9.59 -3.73
C SER A 277 7.48 10.11 -4.27
N SER A 278 8.24 10.88 -3.48
CA SER A 278 9.53 11.44 -3.90
C SER A 278 10.62 10.37 -4.07
N ALA A 279 10.56 9.29 -3.27
CA ALA A 279 11.50 8.17 -3.39
C ALA A 279 11.14 7.19 -4.53
N LEU A 280 9.94 7.28 -5.11
CA LEU A 280 9.44 6.30 -6.09
C LEU A 280 10.22 6.28 -7.42
N PRO A 281 10.62 7.43 -8.01
CA PRO A 281 11.46 7.44 -9.21
C PRO A 281 12.84 6.83 -8.94
N VAL A 282 13.43 7.14 -7.78
CA VAL A 282 14.72 6.59 -7.34
C VAL A 282 14.59 5.08 -7.15
N PHE A 283 13.50 4.63 -6.53
CA PHE A 283 13.19 3.21 -6.34
C PHE A 283 13.09 2.46 -7.66
N SER A 284 12.29 2.95 -8.60
CA SER A 284 12.13 2.35 -9.92
C SER A 284 13.44 2.26 -10.71
N ARG A 285 14.31 3.27 -10.58
CA ARG A 285 15.65 3.28 -11.19
C ARG A 285 16.58 2.27 -10.53
N THR A 286 16.64 2.25 -9.19
CA THR A 286 17.51 1.31 -8.46
C THR A 286 17.14 -0.14 -8.72
N LEU A 287 15.86 -0.46 -8.84
CA LEU A 287 15.37 -1.80 -9.18
C LEU A 287 15.62 -2.20 -10.65
N GLY A 288 16.09 -1.29 -11.50
CA GLY A 288 16.29 -1.54 -12.93
C GLY A 288 15.00 -1.60 -13.75
N ILE A 289 13.87 -1.17 -13.18
CA ILE A 289 12.57 -1.13 -13.87
C ILE A 289 12.55 -0.01 -14.90
N THR A 290 13.18 1.11 -14.57
CA THR A 290 13.34 2.27 -15.46
C THR A 290 14.79 2.62 -15.71
N ARG A 291 15.20 2.54 -16.98
CA ARG A 291 16.43 3.16 -17.50
C ARG A 291 16.23 4.63 -17.89
N PHE A 292 14.99 5.13 -17.87
CA PHE A 292 14.71 6.55 -18.08
C PHE A 292 15.27 7.38 -16.93
N ASP A 293 16.01 8.42 -17.28
CA ASP A 293 16.54 9.37 -16.31
C ASP A 293 15.47 10.39 -15.88
N LEU A 294 14.44 9.89 -15.18
CA LEU A 294 13.42 10.73 -14.54
C LEU A 294 13.98 11.54 -13.37
N LEU A 295 15.23 11.30 -12.97
CA LEU A 295 15.88 11.96 -11.85
C LEU A 295 16.51 13.31 -12.25
N GLY A 296 16.86 13.58 -13.50
CA GLY A 296 17.57 14.83 -13.82
C GLY A 296 18.76 15.07 -12.87
N ASP A 297 18.87 16.26 -12.28
CA ASP A 297 19.90 16.59 -11.27
C ASP A 297 19.87 15.73 -10.00
N PHE A 298 18.78 15.00 -9.73
CA PHE A 298 18.70 14.02 -8.64
C PHE A 298 19.56 12.77 -8.89
N GLY A 299 20.13 12.59 -10.08
CA GLY A 299 21.11 11.53 -10.38
C GLY A 299 22.45 11.68 -9.65
N ARG A 300 22.67 12.81 -8.97
CA ARG A 300 23.88 13.15 -8.21
C ARG A 300 23.90 12.64 -6.76
N PHE A 301 23.00 11.74 -6.37
CA PHE A 301 23.10 11.17 -5.02
C PHE A 301 24.35 10.30 -4.88
N ASP A 302 25.28 10.71 -4.02
CA ASP A 302 26.54 10.01 -3.77
C ASP A 302 26.35 8.52 -3.43
N TRP A 303 25.26 8.17 -2.72
CA TRP A 303 24.97 6.80 -2.34
C TRP A 303 24.55 5.90 -3.52
N LEU A 304 23.99 6.48 -4.59
CA LEU A 304 23.61 5.76 -5.81
C LEU A 304 24.85 5.27 -6.59
N GLY A 305 26.01 5.86 -6.33
CA GLY A 305 27.31 5.45 -6.88
C GLY A 305 27.95 4.27 -6.17
N ASN A 306 27.41 3.82 -5.02
CA ASN A 306 27.96 2.70 -4.25
C ASN A 306 27.37 1.36 -4.72
N PHE A 307 28.23 0.49 -5.27
CA PHE A 307 27.85 -0.81 -5.82
C PHE A 307 27.19 -1.70 -4.78
N TYR A 308 27.83 -1.83 -3.63
CA TYR A 308 27.40 -2.74 -2.58
C TYR A 308 26.04 -2.36 -2.04
N LEU A 309 25.75 -1.06 -1.93
CA LEU A 309 24.47 -0.57 -1.44
C LEU A 309 23.35 -0.87 -2.43
N VAL A 310 23.52 -0.53 -3.71
CA VAL A 310 22.52 -0.79 -4.77
C VAL A 310 22.32 -2.29 -4.97
N PHE A 311 23.41 -3.07 -4.98
CA PHE A 311 23.34 -4.52 -5.11
C PHE A 311 22.61 -5.17 -3.93
N LEU A 312 22.98 -4.83 -2.68
CA LEU A 312 22.33 -5.35 -1.49
C LEU A 312 20.84 -4.99 -1.46
N TYR A 313 20.50 -3.75 -1.84
CA TYR A 313 19.13 -3.29 -1.92
C TYR A 313 18.30 -4.15 -2.89
N ASN A 314 18.81 -4.36 -4.11
CA ASN A 314 18.12 -5.13 -5.14
C ASN A 314 18.00 -6.61 -4.78
N VAL A 315 19.05 -7.21 -4.22
CA VAL A 315 19.03 -8.59 -3.72
C VAL A 315 18.01 -8.74 -2.60
N LEU A 316 17.98 -7.80 -1.63
CA LEU A 316 17.03 -7.84 -0.53
C LEU A 316 15.59 -7.68 -1.02
N PHE A 317 15.34 -6.76 -1.95
CA PHE A 317 14.02 -6.60 -2.56
C PHE A 317 13.58 -7.88 -3.30
N ALA A 318 14.44 -8.43 -4.17
CA ALA A 318 14.15 -9.64 -4.92
C ALA A 318 13.87 -10.83 -3.99
N ALA A 319 14.68 -11.00 -2.94
CA ALA A 319 14.48 -12.05 -1.95
C ALA A 319 13.14 -11.90 -1.21
N LEU A 320 12.83 -10.71 -0.70
CA LEU A 320 11.58 -10.46 0.02
C LEU A 320 10.35 -10.64 -0.87
N ALA A 321 10.41 -10.15 -2.11
CA ALA A 321 9.33 -10.27 -3.08
C ALA A 321 9.14 -11.73 -3.55
N ALA A 322 10.23 -12.45 -3.81
CA ALA A 322 10.19 -13.87 -4.19
C ALA A 322 9.67 -14.74 -3.04
N LEU A 323 10.15 -14.55 -1.80
CA LEU A 323 9.66 -15.26 -0.62
C LEU A 323 8.16 -15.02 -0.39
N CYS A 324 7.71 -13.77 -0.59
CA CYS A 324 6.30 -13.42 -0.51
C CYS A 324 5.47 -14.16 -1.57
N LEU A 325 5.95 -14.18 -2.82
CA LEU A 325 5.29 -14.85 -3.94
C LEU A 325 5.21 -16.36 -3.72
N VAL A 326 6.34 -17.00 -3.38
CA VAL A 326 6.42 -18.44 -3.10
C VAL A 326 5.50 -18.80 -1.94
N LYS A 327 5.57 -18.09 -0.80
CA LYS A 327 4.70 -18.38 0.34
C LYS A 327 3.22 -18.27 -0.01
N LYS A 328 2.82 -17.26 -0.81
CA LYS A 328 1.43 -17.08 -1.23
C LYS A 328 0.98 -18.14 -2.24
N PHE A 329 1.81 -18.44 -3.22
CA PHE A 329 1.53 -19.44 -4.24
C PHE A 329 1.49 -20.85 -3.64
N THR A 330 2.51 -21.23 -2.87
CA THR A 330 2.55 -22.52 -2.17
C THR A 330 1.34 -22.71 -1.26
N TRP A 331 0.95 -21.68 -0.50
CA TRP A 331 -0.25 -21.77 0.35
C TRP A 331 -1.54 -21.88 -0.46
N ALA A 332 -1.67 -21.16 -1.57
CA ALA A 332 -2.82 -21.26 -2.46
C ALA A 332 -2.92 -22.64 -3.12
N VAL A 333 -1.81 -23.17 -3.63
CA VAL A 333 -1.73 -24.51 -4.23
C VAL A 333 -2.03 -25.57 -3.18
N GLN A 334 -1.44 -25.49 -1.97
CA GLN A 334 -1.73 -26.40 -0.87
C GLN A 334 -3.21 -26.37 -0.47
N ALA A 335 -3.82 -25.19 -0.38
CA ALA A 335 -5.23 -25.06 -0.03
C ALA A 335 -6.15 -25.71 -1.07
N GLU A 336 -5.86 -25.53 -2.37
CA GLU A 336 -6.64 -26.18 -3.43
C GLU A 336 -6.35 -27.69 -3.53
N LEU A 337 -5.11 -28.13 -3.26
CA LEU A 337 -4.79 -29.56 -3.16
C LEU A 337 -5.58 -30.23 -2.03
N ILE A 338 -5.57 -29.65 -0.82
CA ILE A 338 -6.33 -30.17 0.33
C ILE A 338 -7.83 -30.23 0.03
N ARG A 339 -8.34 -29.25 -0.70
CA ARG A 339 -9.75 -29.21 -1.14
C ARG A 339 -10.05 -30.28 -2.20
N ALA A 340 -9.16 -30.45 -3.18
CA ALA A 340 -9.29 -31.45 -4.25
C ALA A 340 -9.19 -32.89 -3.71
N PHE A 341 -8.29 -33.15 -2.76
CA PHE A 341 -8.17 -34.43 -2.06
C PHE A 341 -9.30 -34.67 -1.04
N GLY A 342 -10.25 -33.74 -0.88
CA GLY A 342 -11.39 -33.90 0.02
C GLY A 342 -11.03 -33.93 1.51
N LEU A 343 -9.78 -33.62 1.89
CA LEU A 343 -9.35 -33.63 3.30
C LEU A 343 -10.06 -32.59 4.16
N HIS A 344 -10.70 -31.57 3.55
CA HIS A 344 -11.59 -30.65 4.27
C HIS A 344 -12.87 -31.33 4.81
N LYS A 345 -13.24 -32.53 4.29
CA LYS A 345 -14.32 -33.34 4.85
C LYS A 345 -13.85 -34.27 5.98
N LEU A 346 -12.54 -34.52 6.12
CA LEU A 346 -12.01 -35.12 7.33
C LEU A 346 -11.96 -34.02 8.39
N SER A 347 -12.83 -34.14 9.39
CA SER A 347 -12.76 -33.37 10.63
C SER A 347 -11.47 -33.69 11.37
N LEU A 348 -10.35 -33.12 10.93
CA LEU A 348 -9.15 -33.09 11.73
C LEU A 348 -9.44 -32.21 12.95
N PRO A 349 -9.21 -32.70 14.19
CA PRO A 349 -9.41 -31.91 15.38
C PRO A 349 -8.39 -30.77 15.37
N VAL A 350 -8.81 -29.59 14.93
CA VAL A 350 -8.06 -28.36 15.15
C VAL A 350 -7.93 -28.22 16.66
N ALA A 351 -6.70 -28.34 17.17
CA ALA A 351 -6.38 -28.07 18.56
C ALA A 351 -6.92 -26.66 18.89
N ARG A 352 -7.91 -26.59 19.78
CA ARG A 352 -8.38 -25.35 20.39
C ARG A 352 -7.19 -24.70 21.08
N THR A 353 -6.56 -23.73 20.42
CA THR A 353 -5.82 -22.69 21.12
C THR A 353 -6.79 -22.01 22.09
N ARG A 354 -6.55 -22.20 23.39
CA ARG A 354 -7.28 -21.60 24.50
C ARG A 354 -7.54 -20.12 24.22
N GLN A 355 -8.80 -19.72 24.11
CA GLN A 355 -9.21 -18.34 24.34
C GLN A 355 -8.84 -17.98 25.80
N PRO A 356 -8.25 -16.81 26.07
CA PRO A 356 -8.12 -16.33 27.43
C PRO A 356 -9.52 -15.99 27.94
N CYS A 357 -9.90 -16.67 29.03
CA CYS A 357 -11.11 -16.42 29.77
C CYS A 357 -11.08 -14.97 30.27
N LYS A 358 -12.04 -14.14 29.84
CA LYS A 358 -12.39 -12.93 30.59
C LYS A 358 -12.98 -13.41 31.91
N MET A 359 -12.30 -13.13 33.02
CA MET A 359 -12.89 -13.12 34.35
C MET A 359 -12.95 -11.68 34.82
N SER A 360 -14.17 -11.30 35.23
CA SER A 360 -14.61 -10.16 36.04
C SER A 360 -14.12 -8.76 35.68
#